data_AF-A0AAP8N7K9-F1
#
_entry.id   AF-A0AAP8N7K9-F1
#
_cell.length_a   1.000
_cell.length_b   1.000
_cell.length_c   1.000
_cell.angle_alpha   90.00
_cell.angle_beta   90.00
_cell.angle_gamma   90.00
#
_symmetry.space_group_name_H-M   'P 1'
#
loop_
_entity.id
_entity.type
_entity.pdbx_description
1 polymer ?
#
loop_
_entity_poly.entity_id
_entity_poly.type
_entity_poly.pdbx_seq_one_letter_code
_entity_poly.pdbx_strand_id
1 'polypeptide(L)'
;YTSASMESTYDRMELINRIFSTGTLIAVAITSILGILLAKAITKPISEIRRQAQEMAKGNFSRKLKAYSEDEIGELTISFNNLSRNLQQARASTEGERRKLQSVLEHMTDGVI
;
A
#
# COMPACT_ATOMS: atom_id res chain seq x y z
N TYR A 1 63.89 -2.47 22.18
CA TYR A 1 63.24 -3.23 21.09
C TYR A 1 61.75 -3.51 21.34
N THR A 2 61.33 -3.78 22.57
CA THR A 2 59.92 -4.06 22.93
C THR A 2 58.96 -2.86 22.86
N SER A 3 59.45 -1.63 23.01
CA SER A 3 58.63 -0.40 22.92
C SER A 3 58.25 -0.03 21.47
N ALA A 4 59.20 -0.14 20.53
CA ALA A 4 58.96 0.17 19.11
C ALA A 4 57.95 -0.80 18.44
N SER A 5 57.87 -2.05 18.88
CA SER A 5 56.86 -3.01 18.42
C SER A 5 55.46 -2.73 18.97
N MET A 6 55.37 -2.10 20.15
CA MET A 6 54.07 -1.76 20.76
C MET A 6 53.45 -0.55 20.07
N GLU A 7 54.23 0.49 19.76
CA GLU A 7 53.78 1.69 19.03
C GLU A 7 53.16 1.32 17.66
N SER A 8 53.86 0.50 16.87
CA SER A 8 53.34 0.02 15.59
C SER A 8 52.14 -0.94 15.69
N THR A 9 51.90 -1.54 16.86
CA THR A 9 50.70 -2.36 17.10
C THR A 9 49.51 -1.47 17.44
N TYR A 10 49.69 -0.39 18.21
CA TYR A 10 48.64 0.58 18.50
C TYR A 10 48.17 1.32 17.24
N ASP A 11 49.08 1.73 16.36
CA ASP A 11 48.74 2.40 15.10
C ASP A 11 47.89 1.49 14.19
N ARG A 12 48.18 0.18 14.16
CA ARG A 12 47.39 -0.80 13.43
C ARG A 12 45.99 -0.96 14.02
N MET A 13 45.86 -0.93 15.34
CA MET A 13 44.57 -1.00 16.01
C MET A 13 43.70 0.23 15.72
N GLU A 14 44.30 1.41 15.66
CA GLU A 14 43.57 2.63 15.29
C GLU A 14 43.07 2.58 13.85
N LEU A 15 43.91 2.14 12.90
CA LEU A 15 43.50 1.96 11.51
C LEU A 15 42.35 0.97 11.37
N ILE A 16 42.45 -0.19 12.03
CA ILE A 16 41.39 -1.21 12.02
C ILE A 16 40.09 -0.65 12.60
N ASN A 17 40.15 0.00 13.77
CA ASN A 17 38.98 0.60 14.41
C ASN A 17 38.34 1.70 13.54
N ARG A 18 39.16 2.49 12.84
CA ARG A 18 38.67 3.51 11.91
C ARG A 18 37.94 2.89 10.72
N ILE A 19 38.49 1.83 10.12
CA ILE A 19 37.86 1.10 9.01
C ILE A 19 36.53 0.48 9.46
N PHE A 20 36.50 -0.16 10.64
CA PHE A 20 35.26 -0.71 11.18
C PHE A 20 34.23 0.39 11.44
N SER A 21 34.62 1.48 12.09
CA SER A 21 33.72 2.58 12.43
C SER A 21 33.12 3.24 11.20
N THR A 22 33.92 3.52 10.16
CA THR A 22 33.43 4.10 8.91
C THR A 22 32.55 3.10 8.15
N GLY A 23 32.94 1.82 8.10
CA GLY A 23 32.15 0.75 7.50
C GLY A 23 30.77 0.60 8.16
N THR A 24 30.71 0.59 9.49
CA THR A 24 29.46 0.54 10.24
C THR A 24 28.59 1.76 9.95
N LEU A 25 29.17 2.96 9.93
CA LEU A 25 28.41 4.19 9.68
C LEU A 25 27.80 4.21 8.27
N ILE A 26 28.56 3.76 7.26
CA ILE A 26 28.07 3.60 5.89
C ILE A 26 26.96 2.56 5.82
N ALA A 27 27.14 1.40 6.46
CA ALA A 27 26.12 0.35 6.49
C ALA A 27 24.82 0.84 7.13
N VAL A 28 24.89 1.51 8.29
CA VAL A 28 23.73 2.10 8.96
C VAL A 28 23.03 3.13 8.07
N ALA A 29 23.80 3.99 7.39
CA ALA A 29 23.22 4.97 6.47
C ALA A 29 22.46 4.30 5.33
N ILE A 30 23.06 3.30 4.68
CA ILE A 30 22.44 2.56 3.57
C ILE A 30 21.19 1.83 4.05
N THR A 31 21.27 1.07 5.14
CA THR A 31 20.14 0.33 5.71
C THR A 31 18.99 1.26 6.10
N SER A 32 19.31 2.43 6.70
CA SER A 32 18.30 3.42 7.07
C SER A 32 17.59 3.99 5.85
N ILE A 33 18.34 4.33 4.79
CA ILE A 33 17.77 4.84 3.53
C ILE A 33 16.87 3.78 2.89
N LEU A 34 17.35 2.54 2.77
CA LEU A 34 16.57 1.43 2.21
C LEU A 34 15.31 1.16 3.03
N GLY A 35 15.40 1.17 4.36
CA GLY A 35 14.25 1.00 5.25
C GLY A 35 13.17 2.07 5.01
N ILE A 36 13.58 3.34 4.88
CA ILE A 36 12.63 4.44 4.60
C ILE A 36 12.00 4.29 3.22
N LEU A 37 12.77 3.89 2.21
CA LEU A 37 12.27 3.68 0.85
C LEU A 37 11.25 2.54 0.80
N LEU A 38 11.55 1.39 1.42
CA LEU A 38 10.65 0.25 1.48
C LEU A 38 9.39 0.57 2.26
N ALA A 39 9.50 1.24 3.41
CA ALA A 39 8.34 1.69 4.18
C ALA A 39 7.42 2.57 3.33
N LYS A 40 7.98 3.50 2.55
CA LYS A 40 7.16 4.33 1.64
C LYS A 40 6.58 3.54 0.48
N ALA A 41 7.34 2.64 -0.13
CA ALA A 41 6.91 1.82 -1.26
C ALA A 41 5.74 0.88 -0.89
N ILE A 42 5.74 0.35 0.35
CA ILE A 42 4.73 -0.62 0.80
C ILE A 42 3.59 0.06 1.56
N THR A 43 3.90 0.89 2.56
CA THR A 43 2.88 1.44 3.46
C THR A 43 1.97 2.45 2.77
N LYS A 44 2.49 3.21 1.79
CA LYS A 44 1.68 4.22 1.09
C LYS A 44 0.56 3.57 0.25
N PRO A 45 0.83 2.63 -0.68
CA PRO A 45 -0.24 1.97 -1.44
C PRO A 45 -1.23 1.22 -0.55
N ILE A 46 -0.76 0.51 0.50
CA ILE A 46 -1.65 -0.21 1.42
C ILE A 46 -2.59 0.77 2.15
N SER A 47 -2.08 1.92 2.60
CA SER A 47 -2.93 2.92 3.26
C SER A 47 -3.93 3.54 2.29
N GLU A 48 -3.59 3.71 1.01
CA GLU A 48 -4.52 4.18 -0.02
C GLU A 48 -5.64 3.18 -0.28
N ILE A 49 -5.32 1.88 -0.39
CA ILE A 49 -6.30 0.80 -0.51
C ILE A 49 -7.23 0.79 0.71
N ARG A 50 -6.68 0.84 1.93
CA ARG A 50 -7.46 0.91 3.17
C ARG A 50 -8.43 2.08 3.16
N ARG A 51 -7.96 3.29 2.81
CA ARG A 51 -8.81 4.49 2.76
C ARG A 51 -9.93 4.31 1.74
N GLN A 52 -9.63 3.76 0.56
CA GLN A 52 -10.65 3.54 -0.46
C GLN A 52 -11.66 2.47 -0.03
N ALA A 53 -11.23 1.43 0.68
CA ALA A 53 -12.12 0.44 1.26
C ALA A 53 -13.10 1.05 2.29
N GLN A 54 -12.62 2.00 3.11
CA GLN A 54 -13.48 2.73 4.06
C GLN A 54 -14.52 3.61 3.35
N GLU A 55 -14.15 4.26 2.24
CA GLU A 55 -15.10 5.03 1.43
C GLU A 55 -16.10 4.11 0.73
N MET A 56 -15.65 2.96 0.23
CA MET A 56 -16.51 1.93 -0.36
C MET A 56 -17.54 1.40 0.66
N ALA A 57 -17.15 1.23 1.93
CA ALA A 57 -18.06 0.84 3.00
C ALA A 57 -19.16 1.88 3.26
N LYS A 58 -18.92 3.16 2.94
CA LYS A 58 -19.92 4.24 2.99
C LYS A 58 -20.76 4.35 1.70
N GLY A 59 -20.56 3.42 0.75
CA GLY A 59 -21.25 3.41 -0.54
C GLY A 59 -20.59 4.25 -1.63
N ASN A 60 -19.37 4.77 -1.41
CA ASN A 60 -18.66 5.56 -2.41
C ASN A 60 -17.71 4.68 -3.24
N PHE A 61 -18.15 4.31 -4.45
CA PHE A 61 -17.40 3.49 -5.41
C PHE A 61 -16.71 4.31 -6.52
N SER A 62 -16.73 5.65 -6.45
CA SER A 62 -16.37 6.49 -7.60
C SER A 62 -14.86 6.55 -7.89
N ARG A 63 -14.02 6.20 -6.91
CA ARG A 63 -12.56 6.32 -6.99
C ARG A 63 -11.91 4.97 -7.32
N LYS A 64 -11.11 4.98 -8.38
CA LYS A 64 -10.21 3.87 -8.74
C LYS A 64 -8.81 4.17 -8.22
N LEU A 65 -8.16 3.14 -7.68
CA LEU A 65 -6.76 3.22 -7.29
C LEU A 65 -5.88 2.98 -8.52
N LYS A 66 -4.76 3.70 -8.63
CA LYS A 66 -3.78 3.45 -9.68
C LYS A 66 -2.80 2.38 -9.20
N ALA A 67 -2.60 1.33 -9.98
CA ALA A 67 -1.53 0.37 -9.73
C ALA A 67 -0.20 1.02 -10.15
N TYR A 68 0.71 1.23 -9.20
CA TYR A 68 2.01 1.87 -9.43
C TYR A 68 3.16 0.87 -9.55
N SER A 69 2.92 -0.39 -9.20
CA SER A 69 3.93 -1.44 -9.18
C SER A 69 3.43 -2.66 -9.96
N GLU A 70 4.37 -3.45 -10.47
CA GLU A 70 4.12 -4.74 -11.15
C GLU A 70 4.30 -5.93 -10.20
N ASP A 71 4.38 -5.66 -8.90
CA ASP A 71 4.50 -6.65 -7.82
C ASP A 71 3.13 -7.04 -7.24
N GLU A 72 3.16 -7.78 -6.13
CA GLU A 72 1.97 -8.24 -5.40
C GLU A 72 1.09 -7.07 -4.90
N ILE A 73 1.66 -5.89 -4.64
CA ILE A 73 0.91 -4.69 -4.26
C ILE A 73 0.17 -4.11 -5.47
N GLY A 74 0.79 -4.19 -6.65
CA GLY A 74 0.15 -3.93 -7.94
C GLY A 74 -1.06 -4.83 -8.20
N GLU A 75 -0.86 -6.14 -8.11
CA GLU A 75 -1.93 -7.13 -8.28
C GLU A 75 -3.06 -6.96 -7.25
N LEU A 76 -2.72 -6.68 -6.00
CA LEU A 76 -3.71 -6.38 -4.96
C LEU A 76 -4.55 -5.15 -5.32
N THR A 77 -3.91 -4.11 -5.85
CA THR A 77 -4.60 -2.88 -6.29
C THR A 77 -5.58 -3.17 -7.43
N ILE A 78 -5.16 -3.97 -8.41
CA ILE A 78 -6.01 -4.40 -9.54
C ILE A 78 -7.19 -5.22 -9.03
N SER A 79 -6.93 -6.19 -8.16
CA SER A 79 -7.94 -7.06 -7.57
C SER A 79 -8.97 -6.28 -6.75
N PHE A 80 -8.51 -5.31 -5.95
CA PHE A 80 -9.39 -4.40 -5.21
C PHE A 80 -10.28 -3.56 -6.14
N ASN A 81 -9.72 -3.01 -7.22
CA ASN A 81 -10.50 -2.25 -8.20
C ASN A 81 -11.57 -3.12 -8.90
N ASN A 82 -11.27 -4.37 -9.19
CA ASN A 82 -12.22 -5.31 -9.77
C ASN A 82 -13.35 -5.63 -8.78
N LEU A 83 -13.02 -5.86 -7.50
CA LEU A 83 -14.02 -6.04 -6.44
C LEU A 83 -14.93 -4.81 -6.32
N SER A 84 -14.37 -3.61 -6.28
CA SER A 84 -15.13 -2.36 -6.20
C SER A 84 -16.10 -2.22 -7.38
N ARG A 85 -15.66 -2.56 -8.60
CA ARG A 85 -16.50 -2.52 -9.80
C ARG A 85 -17.64 -3.54 -9.73
N ASN A 86 -17.35 -4.76 -9.32
CA ASN A 86 -18.35 -5.83 -9.22
C ASN A 86 -19.43 -5.47 -8.18
N LEU A 87 -19.03 -4.92 -7.03
CA LEU A 87 -19.97 -4.45 -6.01
C LEU A 87 -20.85 -3.31 -6.51
N GLN A 88 -20.26 -2.34 -7.23
CA GLN A 88 -21.02 -1.24 -7.83
C GLN A 88 -22.05 -1.76 -8.84
N GLN A 89 -21.67 -2.73 -9.66
CA GLN A 89 -22.56 -3.33 -10.66
C GLN A 89 -23.68 -4.15 -10.01
N ALA A 90 -23.37 -4.93 -8.98
CA ALA A 90 -24.37 -5.69 -8.21
C ALA A 90 -25.40 -4.75 -7.57
N ARG A 91 -24.97 -3.65 -6.95
CA ARG A 91 -25.84 -2.60 -6.40
C ARG A 91 -26.76 -2.01 -7.47
N ALA A 92 -26.21 -1.62 -8.61
CA ALA A 92 -26.98 -1.03 -9.71
C ALA A 92 -28.04 -2.01 -10.26
N SER A 93 -27.73 -3.31 -10.32
CA SER A 93 -28.69 -4.35 -10.73
C SER A 93 -29.86 -4.45 -9.76
N THR A 94 -29.57 -4.56 -8.45
CA THR A 94 -30.60 -4.64 -7.40
C THR A 94 -31.50 -3.39 -7.40
N GLU A 95 -30.93 -2.20 -7.57
CA GLU A 95 -31.69 -0.95 -7.67
C GLU A 95 -32.53 -0.88 -8.96
N GLY A 96 -32.03 -1.44 -10.06
CA GLY A 96 -32.77 -1.57 -11.31
C GLY A 96 -33.98 -2.49 -11.18
N GLU A 97 -33.81 -3.65 -10.55
CA GLU A 97 -34.90 -4.60 -10.27
C GLU A 97 -35.96 -3.99 -9.36
N ARG A 98 -35.54 -3.31 -8.28
CA ARG A 98 -36.47 -2.63 -7.36
C ARG A 98 -37.30 -1.55 -8.06
N ARG A 99 -36.70 -0.76 -8.95
CA ARG A 99 -37.41 0.25 -9.76
C ARG A 99 -38.44 -0.36 -10.69
N LYS A 100 -38.13 -1.50 -11.32
CA LYS A 100 -39.09 -2.22 -12.18
C LYS A 100 -40.30 -2.69 -11.37
N LEU A 101 -40.09 -3.28 -10.20
CA LEU A 101 -41.18 -3.72 -9.33
C LEU A 101 -42.08 -2.56 -8.89
N GLN A 102 -41.51 -1.41 -8.53
CA GLN A 102 -42.30 -0.23 -8.16
C GLN A 102 -43.17 0.27 -9.33
N SER A 103 -42.61 0.36 -10.53
CA SER A 103 -43.37 0.77 -11.71
C SER A 103 -44.52 -0.18 -12.03
N VAL A 104 -44.33 -1.50 -11.88
CA VAL A 104 -45.42 -2.48 -12.05
C VAL A 104 -46.52 -2.28 -11.01
N LEU A 105 -46.17 -2.09 -9.73
CA LEU A 105 -47.13 -1.86 -8.66
C LEU A 105 -47.91 -0.54 -8.83
N GLU A 106 -47.24 0.54 -9.23
CA GLU A 106 -47.87 1.83 -9.54
C GLU A 106 -48.94 1.68 -10.64
N HIS A 107 -48.61 1.00 -11.74
CA HIS A 107 -49.56 0.78 -12.84
C HIS A 107 -50.68 -0.23 -12.53
N MET A 108 -50.52 -1.14 -11.57
CA MET A 108 -51.60 -2.01 -11.11
C MET A 108 -52.64 -1.28 -10.24
N THR A 109 -52.25 -0.20 -9.57
CA THR A 109 -53.13 0.54 -8.63
C THR A 109 -54.01 1.57 -9.34
N ASP A 110 -53.53 2.16 -10.44
CA ASP A 110 -54.30 3.08 -11.31
C ASP A 110 -55.40 2.38 -12.13
N GLY A 111 -55.30 1.06 -12.33
CA GLY A 111 -56.28 0.27 -13.08
C GLY A 111 -57.49 -0.22 -12.27
N VAL A 112 -57.55 0.08 -10.96
CA VAL A 112 -58.62 -0.33 -10.06
C VAL A 112 -59.21 0.91 -9.36
N ILE A 113 -59.94 1.73 -10.12
CA ILE A 113 -60.97 2.66 -9.61
C ILE A 113 -62.17 2.62 -10.56
#